data_AF-A0A3S0DHG4-F1
#
_entry.id   AF-A0A3S0DHG4-F1
#
_cell.length_a   1.000
_cell.length_b   1.000
_cell.length_c   1.000
_cell.angle_alpha   90.00
_cell.angle_beta   90.00
_cell.angle_gamma   90.00
#
_symmetry.space_group_name_H-M   'P 1'
#
loop_
_entity.id
_entity.type
_entity.pdbx_description
1 polymer ?
#
loop_
_entity_poly.entity_id
_entity_poly.type
_entity_poly.pdbx_seq_one_letter_code
_entity_poly.pdbx_strand_id
1 'polypeptide(L)'
;MVLKAPWADDPAPYDLAIIERVVGLAALAFERALFDRQLNQAATTDHLTGLLNRRSFERELRSMPVDDGLPVLVLFADLDGLKEINDRHGHAVGDAVLAAVAARLTSAVRSVDVVGRLGGDEFVVACPGLGDA
;
A
#
# COMPACT_ATOMS: atom_id res chain seq x y z
N MET A 1 19.88 59.46 -8.46
CA MET A 1 18.66 58.95 -9.12
C MET A 1 18.62 57.44 -8.94
N VAL A 2 17.83 56.96 -7.98
CA VAL A 2 17.25 55.60 -7.97
C VAL A 2 15.83 55.81 -7.42
N LEU A 3 14.82 55.65 -8.26
CA LEU A 3 13.42 55.80 -7.90
C LEU A 3 12.96 54.52 -7.19
N LYS A 4 12.64 54.59 -5.89
CA LYS A 4 12.00 53.50 -5.15
C LYS A 4 10.53 53.44 -5.57
N ALA A 5 10.03 52.27 -5.97
CA ALA A 5 8.66 52.11 -6.48
C ALA A 5 7.61 52.45 -5.40
N PRO A 6 6.51 53.16 -5.75
CA PRO A 6 5.56 53.73 -4.78
C PRO A 6 4.60 52.73 -4.13
N TRP A 7 4.73 51.44 -4.45
CA TRP A 7 3.95 50.34 -3.88
C TRP A 7 4.82 49.39 -3.04
N ALA A 8 6.12 49.67 -2.91
CA ALA A 8 7.03 48.91 -2.07
C ALA A 8 6.99 49.48 -0.64
N ASP A 9 5.83 49.35 0.02
CA ASP A 9 5.80 49.40 1.47
C ASP A 9 6.60 48.18 1.97
N ASP A 10 7.56 48.42 2.87
CA ASP A 10 8.18 47.31 3.60
C ASP A 10 7.05 46.56 4.31
N PRO A 11 6.99 45.21 4.22
CA PRO A 11 5.94 44.45 4.87
C PRO A 11 5.84 44.89 6.32
N ALA A 12 4.62 45.16 6.79
CA ALA A 12 4.44 45.56 8.18
C ALA A 12 5.03 44.45 9.05
N PRO A 13 5.62 44.75 10.22
CA PRO A 13 6.25 43.73 11.07
C PRO A 13 5.33 42.52 11.39
N TYR A 14 4.02 42.72 11.30
CA TYR A 14 2.98 41.69 11.44
C TYR A 14 2.83 40.76 10.22
N ASP A 15 3.15 41.19 9.01
CA ASP A 15 3.01 40.39 7.79
C ASP A 15 4.02 39.23 7.78
N LEU A 16 5.26 39.49 8.21
CA LEU A 16 6.29 38.46 8.36
C LEU A 16 5.92 37.45 9.47
N ALA A 17 5.38 37.93 10.59
CA ALA A 17 4.94 37.06 11.69
C ALA A 17 3.75 36.17 11.30
N ILE A 18 2.83 36.68 10.47
CA ILE A 18 1.72 35.89 9.92
C ILE A 18 2.25 34.87 8.93
N ILE A 19 3.17 35.25 8.03
CA ILE A 19 3.79 34.33 7.08
C ILE A 19 4.51 33.20 7.81
N GLU A 20 5.33 33.50 8.81
CA GLU A 20 6.04 32.47 9.61
C GLU A 20 5.07 31.50 10.28
N ARG A 21 3.97 32.01 10.87
CA ARG A 21 2.94 31.17 11.48
C ARG A 21 2.22 30.29 10.47
N VAL A 22 1.84 30.84 9.32
CA VAL A 22 1.13 30.10 8.27
C VAL A 22 2.04 29.02 7.67
N VAL A 23 3.31 29.34 7.42
CA VAL A 23 4.31 28.38 6.93
C VAL A 23 4.52 27.26 7.96
N GLY A 24 4.64 27.59 9.25
CA GLY A 24 4.78 26.59 10.32
C GLY A 24 3.58 25.64 10.42
N LEU A 25 2.35 26.19 10.37
CA LEU A 25 1.12 25.40 10.38
C LEU A 25 0.98 24.53 9.13
N ALA A 26 1.31 25.05 7.95
CA ALA A 26 1.29 24.30 6.70
C ALA A 26 2.30 23.14 6.74
N ALA A 27 3.53 23.39 7.20
CA ALA A 27 4.56 22.36 7.32
C ALA A 27 4.13 21.22 8.25
N LEU A 28 3.56 21.54 9.42
CA LEU A 28 2.99 20.55 10.35
C LEU A 28 1.85 19.74 9.73
N ALA A 29 0.94 20.40 9.01
CA ALA A 29 -0.17 19.73 8.33
C ALA A 29 0.32 18.79 7.21
N PHE A 30 1.35 19.21 6.46
CA PHE A 30 1.98 18.37 5.43
C PHE A 30 2.69 17.16 6.04
N GLU A 31 3.49 17.36 7.10
CA GLU A 31 4.16 16.27 7.81
C GLU A 31 3.15 15.24 8.32
N ARG A 32 2.05 15.72 8.92
CA ARG A 32 0.96 14.86 9.38
C ARG A 32 0.33 14.07 8.24
N ALA A 33 0.00 14.72 7.13
CA ALA A 33 -0.61 14.05 5.97
C ALA A 33 0.32 13.00 5.34
N LEU A 34 1.62 13.25 5.30
CA LEU A 34 2.62 12.28 4.82
C LEU A 34 2.72 11.08 5.76
N PHE A 35 2.74 11.32 7.08
CA PHE A 35 2.78 10.27 8.08
C PHE A 35 1.51 9.40 8.04
N ASP A 36 0.33 10.03 7.93
CA ASP A 36 -0.95 9.33 7.80
C ASP A 36 -1.02 8.51 6.49
N ARG A 37 -0.41 8.99 5.39
CA ARG A 37 -0.28 8.20 4.14
C ARG A 37 0.65 7.01 4.30
N GLN A 38 1.79 7.16 4.96
CA GLN A 38 2.72 6.06 5.23
C GLN A 38 2.09 5.01 6.14
N LEU A 39 1.37 5.45 7.19
CA LEU A 39 0.59 4.57 8.05
C LEU A 39 -0.50 3.83 7.27
N ASN A 40 -1.20 4.51 6.36
CA ASN A 40 -2.20 3.88 5.50
C ASN A 40 -1.59 2.87 4.52
N GLN A 41 -0.46 3.18 3.88
CA GLN A 41 0.25 2.22 3.01
C GLN A 41 0.74 1.00 3.77
N ALA A 42 1.36 1.20 4.94
CA ALA A 42 1.76 0.11 5.84
C ALA A 42 0.54 -0.69 6.35
N ALA A 43 -0.62 -0.05 6.46
CA ALA A 43 -1.87 -0.71 6.83
C ALA A 43 -2.51 -1.49 5.67
N THR A 44 -2.08 -1.28 4.41
CA THR A 44 -2.71 -1.93 3.25
C THR A 44 -1.95 -3.12 2.66
N THR A 45 -0.64 -3.05 2.61
CA THR A 45 0.18 -4.05 1.92
C THR A 45 1.09 -4.80 2.88
N ASP A 46 1.45 -6.03 2.53
CA ASP A 46 2.52 -6.76 3.18
C ASP A 46 3.87 -6.15 2.78
N HIS A 47 4.67 -5.78 3.77
CA HIS A 47 5.93 -5.07 3.59
C HIS A 47 6.99 -5.85 2.79
N LEU A 48 6.96 -7.18 2.84
CA LEU A 48 7.94 -8.02 2.16
C LEU A 48 7.59 -8.24 0.69
N THR A 49 6.32 -8.52 0.42
CA THR A 49 5.87 -8.96 -0.91
C THR A 49 5.19 -7.87 -1.73
N GLY A 50 4.75 -6.77 -1.11
CA GLY A 50 3.97 -5.71 -1.75
C GLY A 50 2.52 -6.09 -2.06
N LEU A 51 2.11 -7.33 -1.78
CA LEU A 51 0.72 -7.80 -1.94
C LEU A 51 -0.19 -7.16 -0.90
N LEU A 52 -1.52 -7.30 -1.06
CA LEU A 52 -2.43 -6.92 0.02
C LEU A 52 -2.12 -7.74 1.28
N ASN A 53 -2.10 -7.08 2.43
CA ASN A 53 -2.06 -7.78 3.69
C ASN A 53 -3.43 -8.40 4.02
N ARG A 54 -3.48 -9.29 5.01
CA ARG A 54 -4.71 -9.95 5.49
C ARG A 54 -5.91 -8.99 5.62
N ARG A 55 -5.73 -7.88 6.33
CA ARG A 55 -6.82 -6.92 6.60
C ARG A 55 -7.39 -6.33 5.31
N SER A 56 -6.52 -5.99 4.37
CA SER A 56 -6.93 -5.35 3.12
C SER A 56 -7.51 -6.33 2.13
N PHE A 57 -6.94 -7.54 2.04
CA PHE A 57 -7.50 -8.61 1.25
C PHE A 57 -8.93 -8.94 1.68
N GLU A 58 -9.17 -9.10 2.98
CA GLU A 58 -10.52 -9.37 3.50
C GLU A 58 -11.49 -8.21 3.23
N ARG A 59 -11.02 -6.96 3.26
CA ARG A 59 -11.84 -5.79 2.93
C ARG A 59 -12.23 -5.82 1.45
N GLU A 60 -11.28 -6.06 0.55
CA GLU A 60 -11.54 -6.18 -0.89
C GLU A 60 -12.51 -7.32 -1.17
N LEU A 61 -12.29 -8.49 -0.58
CA LEU A 61 -13.16 -9.65 -0.73
C LEU A 61 -14.60 -9.35 -0.31
N ARG A 62 -14.80 -8.66 0.83
CA ARG A 62 -16.14 -8.25 1.29
C ARG A 62 -16.82 -7.22 0.39
N SER A 63 -16.06 -6.42 -0.35
CA SER A 63 -16.59 -5.45 -1.31
C SER A 63 -16.81 -6.02 -2.71
N MET A 64 -16.39 -7.25 -2.99
CA MET A 64 -16.59 -7.85 -4.31
C MET A 64 -18.08 -8.05 -4.58
N PRO A 65 -18.58 -7.63 -5.76
CA PRO A 65 -19.97 -7.85 -6.13
C PRO A 65 -20.21 -9.34 -6.31
N VAL A 66 -21.17 -9.85 -5.56
CA VAL A 66 -21.75 -11.19 -5.76
C VAL A 66 -23.09 -10.97 -6.46
N ASP A 67 -23.03 -10.57 -7.74
CA ASP A 67 -24.25 -10.38 -8.54
C ASP A 67 -24.76 -11.72 -9.07
N ASP A 68 -26.07 -11.77 -9.34
CA ASP A 68 -26.91 -12.92 -9.72
C ASP A 68 -26.36 -13.77 -10.89
N GLY A 69 -25.30 -14.54 -10.64
CA GLY A 69 -24.77 -15.56 -11.56
C GLY A 69 -23.25 -15.68 -11.66
N LEU A 70 -22.48 -14.77 -11.05
CA LEU A 70 -21.00 -14.78 -11.15
C LEU A 70 -20.35 -15.00 -9.77
N PRO A 71 -19.91 -16.22 -9.44
CA PRO A 71 -19.30 -16.51 -8.15
C PRO A 71 -17.93 -15.84 -8.01
N VAL A 72 -17.53 -15.60 -6.76
CA VAL A 72 -16.15 -15.27 -6.38
C VAL A 72 -15.48 -16.56 -5.93
N LEU A 73 -14.45 -17.00 -6.65
CA LEU A 73 -13.59 -18.10 -6.20
C LEU A 73 -12.52 -17.54 -5.26
N VAL A 74 -12.28 -18.22 -4.14
CA VAL A 74 -11.15 -17.91 -3.26
C VAL A 74 -10.20 -19.11 -3.21
N LEU A 75 -8.96 -18.89 -3.64
CA LEU A 75 -7.88 -19.87 -3.54
C LEU A 75 -7.01 -19.52 -2.34
N PHE A 76 -6.78 -20.51 -1.47
CA PHE A 76 -5.80 -20.42 -0.39
C PHE A 76 -4.61 -21.31 -0.74
N ALA A 77 -3.39 -20.78 -0.61
CA ALA A 77 -2.16 -21.47 -0.95
C ALA A 77 -1.14 -21.32 0.19
N ASP A 78 -0.65 -22.43 0.71
CA ASP A 78 0.44 -22.48 1.68
C ASP A 78 1.73 -22.93 0.96
N LEU A 79 2.87 -22.31 1.29
CA LEU A 79 4.15 -22.69 0.70
C LEU A 79 4.85 -23.78 1.50
N ASP A 80 4.84 -25.00 0.96
CA ASP A 80 5.58 -26.11 1.53
C ASP A 80 7.10 -25.87 1.57
N GLY A 81 7.74 -26.25 2.67
CA GLY A 81 9.19 -26.31 2.80
C GLY A 81 9.89 -24.96 3.07
N LEU A 82 9.16 -23.86 3.27
CA LEU A 82 9.77 -22.56 3.55
C LEU A 82 10.63 -22.58 4.82
N LYS A 83 10.20 -23.30 5.86
CA LYS A 83 10.98 -23.50 7.08
C LYS A 83 12.33 -24.16 6.82
N GLU A 84 12.36 -25.22 6.01
CA GLU A 84 13.60 -25.93 5.68
C GLU A 84 14.58 -25.05 4.90
N ILE A 85 14.05 -24.19 4.02
CA ILE A 85 14.84 -23.19 3.31
C ILE A 85 15.43 -22.18 4.30
N ASN A 86 14.62 -21.67 5.24
CA ASN A 86 15.08 -20.74 6.27
C ASN A 86 16.16 -21.36 7.15
N ASP A 87 15.96 -22.60 7.59
CA ASP A 87 16.90 -23.30 8.48
C ASP A 87 18.24 -23.58 7.78
N ARG A 88 18.22 -23.88 6.47
CA ARG A 88 19.43 -24.21 5.69
C ARG A 88 20.14 -22.99 5.12
N HIS A 89 19.40 -21.96 4.71
CA HIS A 89 19.93 -20.84 3.91
C HIS A 89 19.73 -19.46 4.56
N GLY A 90 19.02 -19.40 5.69
CA GLY A 90 18.72 -18.18 6.41
C GLY A 90 17.47 -17.45 5.91
N HIS A 91 16.90 -16.62 6.78
CA HIS A 91 15.66 -15.89 6.52
C HIS A 91 15.70 -14.99 5.28
N ALA A 92 16.84 -14.36 4.98
CA ALA A 92 16.97 -13.53 3.78
C ALA A 92 16.70 -14.31 2.48
N VAL A 93 17.01 -15.61 2.44
CA VAL A 93 16.73 -16.47 1.28
C VAL A 93 15.26 -16.86 1.25
N GLY A 94 14.65 -17.18 2.40
CA GLY A 94 13.20 -17.40 2.48
C GLY A 94 12.39 -16.16 2.09
N ASP A 95 12.86 -14.98 2.47
CA ASP A 95 12.27 -13.70 2.08
C ASP A 95 12.31 -13.49 0.56
N ALA A 96 13.44 -13.84 -0.08
CA ALA A 96 13.56 -13.82 -1.53
C ALA A 96 12.62 -14.84 -2.21
N VAL A 97 12.43 -16.02 -1.60
CA VAL A 97 11.46 -17.03 -2.09
C VAL A 97 10.04 -16.49 -2.01
N LEU A 98 9.64 -15.89 -0.89
CA LEU A 98 8.33 -15.28 -0.70
C LEU A 98 8.07 -14.16 -1.71
N ALA A 99 9.05 -13.28 -1.94
CA ALA A 99 8.95 -12.24 -2.96
C ALA A 99 8.81 -12.82 -4.38
N ALA A 100 9.54 -13.90 -4.70
CA ALA A 100 9.45 -14.56 -5.99
C ALA A 100 8.11 -15.28 -6.20
N VAL A 101 7.53 -15.86 -5.15
CA VAL A 101 6.17 -16.45 -5.20
C VAL A 101 5.12 -15.36 -5.42
N ALA A 102 5.20 -14.26 -4.68
CA ALA A 102 4.29 -13.13 -4.86
C ALA A 102 4.28 -12.63 -6.30
N ALA A 103 5.46 -12.40 -6.89
CA ALA A 103 5.59 -11.97 -8.27
C ALA A 103 4.97 -12.99 -9.27
N ARG A 104 5.18 -14.29 -9.04
CA ARG A 104 4.60 -15.35 -9.88
C ARG A 104 3.09 -15.40 -9.80
N LEU A 105 2.52 -15.35 -8.59
CA LEU A 105 1.07 -15.33 -8.37
C LEU A 105 0.45 -14.11 -9.05
N THR A 106 1.01 -12.91 -8.84
CA THR A 106 0.51 -11.68 -9.49
C THR A 106 0.57 -11.77 -11.01
N SER A 107 1.60 -12.40 -11.58
CA SER A 107 1.71 -12.56 -13.04
C SER A 107 0.78 -13.61 -13.63
N ALA A 108 0.27 -14.53 -12.81
CA ALA A 108 -0.57 -15.65 -13.24
C ALA A 108 -2.07 -15.33 -13.20
N VAL A 109 -2.46 -14.25 -12.54
CA VAL A 109 -3.87 -13.87 -12.36
C VAL A 109 -4.27 -12.73 -13.29
N ARG A 110 -5.57 -12.52 -13.47
CA ARG A 110 -6.12 -11.42 -14.28
C ARG A 110 -6.04 -10.12 -13.49
N SER A 111 -6.15 -8.98 -14.17
CA SER A 111 -6.13 -7.66 -13.53
C SER A 111 -7.31 -7.39 -12.57
N VAL A 112 -8.39 -8.17 -12.69
CA VAL A 112 -9.57 -8.10 -11.82
C VAL A 112 -9.48 -9.01 -10.60
N ASP A 113 -8.53 -9.94 -10.60
CA ASP A 113 -8.30 -10.85 -9.49
C ASP A 113 -7.44 -10.13 -8.44
N VAL A 114 -7.65 -10.46 -7.17
CA VAL A 114 -6.97 -9.82 -6.04
C VAL A 114 -6.06 -10.84 -5.38
N VAL A 115 -4.79 -10.48 -5.16
CA VAL A 115 -3.79 -11.33 -4.50
C VAL A 115 -3.39 -10.72 -3.16
N GLY A 116 -3.34 -11.56 -2.12
CA GLY A 116 -2.92 -11.17 -0.79
C GLY A 116 -1.96 -12.17 -0.15
N ARG A 117 -1.17 -11.70 0.82
CA ARG A 117 -0.41 -12.55 1.75
C ARG A 117 -0.99 -12.39 3.15
N LEU A 118 -1.40 -13.50 3.75
CA LEU A 118 -2.06 -13.48 5.04
C LEU A 118 -1.09 -13.48 6.22
N GLY A 119 0.14 -13.95 6.00
CA GLY A 119 1.22 -14.05 6.97
C GLY A 119 2.08 -15.29 6.68
N GLY A 120 3.32 -15.34 7.17
CA GLY A 120 4.18 -16.52 6.97
C GLY A 120 4.33 -16.93 5.50
N ASP A 121 3.96 -18.16 5.19
CA ASP A 121 3.92 -18.83 3.89
C ASP A 121 2.55 -18.80 3.21
N GLU A 122 1.53 -18.18 3.83
CA GLU A 122 0.14 -18.22 3.37
C GLU A 122 -0.19 -17.10 2.36
N PHE A 123 -0.58 -17.50 1.16
CA PHE A 123 -1.08 -16.65 0.08
C PHE A 123 -2.55 -16.92 -0.20
N VAL A 124 -3.23 -15.91 -0.72
CA VAL A 124 -4.64 -16.00 -1.09
C VAL A 124 -4.92 -15.24 -2.38
N VAL A 125 -5.83 -15.78 -3.20
CA VAL A 125 -6.32 -15.13 -4.42
C VAL A 125 -7.84 -15.12 -4.40
N ALA A 126 -8.45 -13.97 -4.68
CA ALA A 126 -9.87 -13.85 -4.93
C ALA A 126 -10.11 -13.53 -6.40
N CYS A 127 -10.88 -14.39 -7.07
CA CYS A 127 -11.17 -14.31 -8.49
C CYS A 127 -12.67 -14.09 -8.69
N PRO A 128 -13.14 -12.84 -8.82
CA PRO A 128 -14.51 -12.56 -9.15
C PRO A 128 -14.83 -12.95 -10.60
N GLY A 129 -16.08 -13.30 -10.87
CA GLY A 129 -16.55 -13.51 -12.24
C GLY A 129 -15.93 -14.71 -12.94
N LEU A 130 -15.64 -15.79 -12.21
CA LEU A 130 -15.41 -17.09 -12.85
C LEU A 130 -16.76 -17.68 -13.27
N GLY A 131 -17.08 -17.54 -14.55
CA GLY A 131 -18.15 -18.26 -15.24
C GLY A 131 -17.57 -19.19 -16.29
N ASP A 132 -18.34 -20.22 -16.68
CA ASP A 132 -17.91 -21.23 -17.64
C ASP A 132 -17.51 -20.62 -18.99
N ALA A 133 -16.39 -21.12 -19.55
CA ALA A 133 -15.97 -20.86 -20.93
C ALA A 133 -16.79 -21.69 -21.93
#